data_AF-A0A928IW96-F1
#
_entry.id   AF-A0A928IW96-F1
#
_cell.length_a   1.000
_cell.length_b   1.000
_cell.length_c   1.000
_cell.angle_alpha   90.00
_cell.angle_beta   90.00
_cell.angle_gamma   90.00
#
_symmetry.space_group_name_H-M   'P 1'
#
loop_
_entity.id
_entity.type
_entity.pdbx_description
1 polymer ?
#
loop_
_entity_poly.entity_id
_entity_poly.type
_entity_poly.pdbx_seq_one_letter_code
_entity_poly.pdbx_strand_id
1 'polypeptide(L)'
;MTKTQKTVINIITVLLLNVAFWICNDYPRHLLEFGEVTSGLSIFLNLLYFAFFYYFVILAFERNETLFSNSFWDEKTAIKFLPLLLIIQLVFDGANIALDNAGVKLNFIGTGVLTVVQWILIYFILTIGKENIFKNREALLTTAVSLAIIIGLSVFFDFVIFKEYDGALMKYEPQSQILKAIKTNAQFFNSIKLLVLDSITAILLFVMHSKSVSTTNEEDGCSFSVCFTRVFVLVIGIIIAGVLKSHFLPFGAIIGSHTHNGSRPNEEHLDEFARELHDFTLYRFRGEQTPCYSKHTVSLSKGGGELLSLKMPVKENLYIHNIGDNTFEKFIVKGTSAYIYNSQAICYYEGEGEIPRVADLKALNTYPRDDTVIEVCKQELRDGNIYIFEYCCDYLLKYDEEFIQAYIERYAEGDFSALEERWMARNYYKSEFVTDIAKSKLV
;
A
#
# COMPACT_ATOMS: atom_id res chain seq x y z
N MET A 1 -15.36 -37.60 -0.99
CA MET A 1 -14.61 -36.57 -0.19
C MET A 1 -15.54 -36.00 0.88
N THR A 2 -15.07 -35.74 2.10
CA THR A 2 -15.90 -35.12 3.14
C THR A 2 -16.23 -33.66 2.81
N LYS A 3 -17.33 -33.16 3.37
CA LYS A 3 -17.76 -31.75 3.27
C LYS A 3 -16.65 -30.77 3.66
N THR A 4 -15.95 -31.05 4.77
CA THR A 4 -14.83 -30.23 5.25
C THR A 4 -13.67 -30.23 4.25
N GLN A 5 -13.30 -31.38 3.69
CA GLN A 5 -12.23 -31.46 2.68
C GLN A 5 -12.57 -30.65 1.43
N LYS A 6 -13.81 -30.73 0.93
CA LYS A 6 -14.24 -29.95 -0.24
C LYS A 6 -14.11 -28.45 0.03
N THR A 7 -14.59 -27.99 1.19
CA THR A 7 -14.48 -26.57 1.59
C THR A 7 -13.03 -26.12 1.69
N VAL A 8 -12.15 -26.91 2.30
CA VAL A 8 -10.71 -26.57 2.42
C VAL A 8 -10.05 -26.47 1.05
N ILE A 9 -10.32 -27.39 0.12
CA ILE A 9 -9.78 -27.31 -1.24
C ILE A 9 -10.26 -26.03 -1.93
N ASN A 10 -11.56 -25.72 -1.87
CA ASN A 10 -12.09 -24.51 -2.50
C ASN A 10 -11.47 -23.23 -1.91
N ILE A 11 -11.20 -23.19 -0.60
CA ILE A 11 -10.48 -22.10 0.07
C ILE A 11 -9.06 -21.95 -0.46
N ILE A 12 -8.30 -23.06 -0.55
CA ILE A 12 -6.92 -23.03 -1.05
C ILE A 12 -6.91 -22.59 -2.52
N THR A 13 -7.81 -23.13 -3.34
CA THR A 13 -7.93 -22.78 -4.76
C THR A 13 -8.22 -21.29 -4.96
N VAL A 14 -9.19 -20.71 -4.24
CA VAL A 14 -9.52 -19.28 -4.41
C VAL A 14 -8.37 -18.38 -3.97
N LEU A 15 -7.68 -18.73 -2.87
CA LEU A 15 -6.51 -17.99 -2.40
C LEU A 15 -5.39 -18.00 -3.45
N LEU A 16 -5.07 -19.18 -4.00
CA LEU A 16 -4.04 -19.32 -5.02
C LEU A 16 -4.40 -18.54 -6.29
N LEU A 17 -5.65 -18.62 -6.75
CA LEU A 17 -6.10 -17.90 -7.94
C LEU A 17 -6.07 -16.38 -7.74
N ASN A 18 -6.40 -15.89 -6.55
CA ASN A 18 -6.38 -14.47 -6.23
C ASN A 18 -4.95 -13.93 -6.17
N VAL A 19 -4.06 -14.65 -5.47
CA VAL A 19 -2.64 -14.28 -5.38
C VAL A 19 -1.98 -14.34 -6.75
N ALA A 20 -2.27 -15.37 -7.55
CA ALA A 20 -1.77 -15.49 -8.91
C ALA A 20 -2.20 -14.30 -9.78
N PHE A 21 -3.48 -13.91 -9.70
CA PHE A 21 -3.95 -12.74 -10.42
C PHE A 21 -3.24 -11.47 -9.97
N TRP A 22 -3.09 -11.23 -8.66
CA TRP A 22 -2.43 -10.04 -8.12
C TRP A 22 -0.94 -9.95 -8.47
N ILE A 23 -0.24 -11.08 -8.55
CA ILE A 23 1.16 -11.13 -9.01
C ILE A 23 1.22 -10.76 -10.49
N CYS A 24 0.27 -11.23 -11.29
CA CYS A 24 0.30 -11.08 -12.74
C CYS A 24 -0.42 -9.84 -13.28
N ASN A 25 -1.23 -9.14 -12.49
CA ASN A 25 -2.05 -7.99 -12.90
C ASN A 25 -2.18 -6.98 -11.76
N ASP A 26 -2.63 -5.76 -12.08
CA ASP A 26 -3.14 -4.82 -11.09
C ASP A 26 -4.46 -5.33 -10.45
N TYR A 27 -4.78 -4.86 -9.24
CA TYR A 27 -5.94 -5.30 -8.45
C TYR A 27 -6.79 -4.09 -8.03
N PRO A 28 -8.13 -4.09 -8.16
CA PRO A 28 -9.07 -5.22 -8.21
C PRO A 28 -9.01 -6.10 -9.46
N ARG A 29 -9.49 -7.36 -9.37
CA ARG A 29 -9.56 -8.24 -10.54
C ARG A 29 -10.42 -7.60 -11.62
N HIS A 30 -9.91 -7.58 -12.84
CA HIS A 30 -10.54 -6.95 -13.98
C HIS A 30 -10.31 -7.78 -15.25
N LEU A 31 -11.33 -7.82 -16.11
CA LEU A 31 -11.25 -8.44 -17.42
C LEU A 31 -10.75 -7.43 -18.46
N LEU A 32 -11.24 -6.19 -18.36
CA LEU A 32 -10.87 -5.09 -19.25
C LEU A 32 -9.59 -4.39 -18.80
N GLU A 33 -8.63 -4.29 -19.70
CA GLU A 33 -7.38 -3.54 -19.50
C GLU A 33 -7.22 -2.54 -20.64
N PHE A 34 -7.31 -1.25 -20.32
CA PHE A 34 -7.27 -0.17 -21.30
C PHE A 34 -5.99 0.66 -21.09
N GLY A 35 -5.23 0.89 -22.16
CA GLY A 35 -4.09 1.81 -22.09
C GLY A 35 -2.92 1.53 -23.03
N GLU A 36 -2.80 0.33 -23.61
CA GLU A 36 -1.57 -0.06 -24.34
C GLU A 36 -1.83 -0.83 -25.65
N VAL A 37 -0.80 -0.89 -26.51
CA VAL A 37 -0.79 -1.51 -27.86
C VAL A 37 -1.14 -3.01 -27.81
N THR A 38 -0.91 -3.67 -26.68
CA THR A 38 -1.15 -5.10 -26.43
C THR A 38 -2.43 -5.38 -25.62
N SER A 39 -3.27 -4.35 -25.37
CA SER A 39 -4.50 -4.45 -24.57
C SER A 39 -5.38 -5.64 -24.98
N GLY A 40 -5.52 -5.92 -26.28
CA GLY A 40 -6.31 -7.06 -26.78
C GLY A 40 -5.84 -8.43 -26.29
N LEU A 41 -4.51 -8.65 -26.19
CA LEU A 41 -3.95 -9.93 -25.74
C LEU A 41 -4.06 -10.09 -24.21
N SER A 42 -3.89 -9.00 -23.46
CA SER A 42 -4.09 -9.05 -22.01
C SER A 42 -5.56 -9.29 -21.64
N ILE A 43 -6.49 -8.64 -22.34
CA ILE A 43 -7.93 -8.90 -22.22
C ILE A 43 -8.24 -10.38 -22.50
N PHE A 44 -7.64 -10.97 -23.54
CA PHE A 44 -7.82 -12.39 -23.85
C PHE A 44 -7.30 -13.31 -22.73
N LEU A 45 -6.13 -13.02 -22.15
CA LEU A 45 -5.61 -13.79 -21.02
C LEU A 45 -6.46 -13.64 -19.76
N ASN A 46 -6.92 -12.42 -19.46
CA ASN A 46 -7.82 -12.18 -18.34
C ASN A 46 -9.16 -12.90 -18.58
N LEU A 47 -9.68 -12.93 -19.81
CA LEU A 47 -10.87 -13.71 -20.17
C LEU A 47 -10.66 -15.22 -19.90
N LEU A 48 -9.51 -15.79 -20.26
CA LEU A 48 -9.19 -17.19 -19.95
C LEU A 48 -9.11 -17.44 -18.44
N TYR A 49 -8.46 -16.53 -17.70
CA TYR A 49 -8.43 -16.59 -16.24
C TYR A 49 -9.84 -16.57 -15.65
N PHE A 50 -10.69 -15.64 -16.08
CA PHE A 50 -12.07 -15.54 -15.57
C PHE A 50 -12.94 -16.72 -15.99
N ALA A 51 -12.73 -17.27 -17.19
CA ALA A 51 -13.41 -18.49 -17.60
C ALA A 51 -13.07 -19.65 -16.64
N PHE A 52 -11.79 -19.83 -16.31
CA PHE A 52 -11.35 -20.85 -15.34
C PHE A 52 -11.84 -20.55 -13.92
N PHE A 53 -11.66 -19.31 -13.45
CA PHE A 53 -12.05 -18.87 -12.12
C PHE A 53 -13.55 -19.03 -11.89
N TYR A 54 -14.38 -18.58 -12.83
CA TYR A 54 -15.83 -18.74 -12.72
C TYR A 54 -16.28 -20.17 -12.89
N TYR A 55 -15.60 -20.97 -13.72
CA TYR A 55 -15.85 -22.40 -13.77
C TYR A 55 -15.63 -23.06 -12.39
N PHE A 56 -14.52 -22.74 -11.73
CA PHE A 56 -14.25 -23.17 -10.35
C PHE A 56 -15.37 -22.73 -9.39
N VAL A 57 -15.77 -21.45 -9.42
CA VAL A 57 -16.79 -20.92 -8.51
C VAL A 57 -18.16 -21.57 -8.76
N ILE A 58 -18.51 -21.87 -10.02
CA ILE A 58 -19.69 -22.65 -10.40
C ILE A 58 -19.63 -24.04 -9.75
N LEU A 59 -18.55 -24.80 -9.92
CA LEU A 59 -18.42 -26.11 -9.30
C LEU A 59 -18.58 -26.04 -7.77
N ALA A 60 -18.00 -25.02 -7.15
CA ALA A 60 -18.01 -24.87 -5.70
C ALA A 60 -19.39 -24.53 -5.12
N PHE A 61 -20.16 -23.62 -5.73
CA PHE A 61 -21.46 -23.18 -5.19
C PHE A 61 -22.68 -23.86 -5.82
N GLU A 62 -22.62 -24.14 -7.12
CA GLU A 62 -23.75 -24.73 -7.85
C GLU A 62 -23.82 -26.23 -7.57
N ARG A 63 -22.67 -26.92 -7.62
CA ARG A 63 -22.58 -28.38 -7.49
C ARG A 63 -22.15 -28.86 -6.11
N ASN A 64 -21.64 -27.97 -5.25
CA ASN A 64 -21.00 -28.33 -4.00
C ASN A 64 -19.87 -29.37 -4.21
N GLU A 65 -19.10 -29.13 -5.28
CA GLU A 65 -17.97 -29.94 -5.73
C GLU A 65 -16.66 -29.13 -5.65
N THR A 66 -15.58 -29.73 -6.12
CA THR A 66 -14.26 -29.10 -6.23
C THR A 66 -13.75 -29.27 -7.67
N LEU A 67 -12.69 -28.56 -8.06
CA LEU A 67 -11.97 -28.79 -9.33
C LEU A 67 -11.40 -30.22 -9.48
N PHE A 68 -11.57 -31.05 -8.47
CA PHE A 68 -11.03 -32.40 -8.39
C PHE A 68 -12.14 -33.44 -8.16
N SER A 69 -13.41 -33.11 -8.39
CA SER A 69 -14.45 -34.14 -8.45
C SER A 69 -14.30 -34.98 -9.72
N ASN A 70 -14.82 -36.22 -9.70
CA ASN A 70 -14.79 -37.10 -10.87
C ASN A 70 -15.67 -36.57 -12.02
N SER A 71 -16.64 -35.72 -11.70
CA SER A 71 -17.50 -35.01 -12.64
C SER A 71 -16.98 -33.62 -12.99
N PHE A 72 -15.67 -33.49 -13.18
CA PHE A 72 -14.98 -32.22 -13.39
C PHE A 72 -15.56 -31.39 -14.54
N TRP A 73 -16.12 -32.00 -15.58
CA TRP A 73 -16.69 -31.29 -16.74
C TRP A 73 -18.18 -31.59 -16.88
N ASP A 74 -19.02 -30.61 -16.54
CA ASP A 74 -20.45 -30.60 -16.89
C ASP A 74 -20.75 -29.40 -17.79
N GLU A 75 -20.78 -29.68 -19.09
CA GLU A 75 -20.96 -28.70 -20.15
C GLU A 75 -22.26 -27.91 -20.00
N LYS A 76 -23.35 -28.55 -19.54
CA LYS A 76 -24.67 -27.90 -19.44
C LYS A 76 -24.68 -26.80 -18.39
N THR A 77 -24.09 -27.08 -17.23
CA THR A 77 -24.01 -26.11 -16.13
C THR A 77 -23.04 -24.99 -16.46
N ALA A 78 -21.91 -25.30 -17.12
CA ALA A 78 -20.94 -24.32 -17.56
C ALA A 78 -21.53 -23.34 -18.58
N ILE A 79 -22.19 -23.85 -19.63
CA ILE A 79 -22.82 -23.03 -20.68
C ILE A 79 -23.88 -22.08 -20.09
N LYS A 80 -24.62 -22.53 -19.06
CA LYS A 80 -25.67 -21.72 -18.45
C LYS A 80 -25.13 -20.52 -17.67
N PHE A 81 -24.14 -20.74 -16.80
CA PHE A 81 -23.71 -19.72 -15.83
C PHE A 81 -22.49 -18.93 -16.26
N LEU A 82 -21.55 -19.54 -17.00
CA LEU A 82 -20.29 -18.88 -17.34
C LEU A 82 -20.47 -17.57 -18.13
N PRO A 83 -21.32 -17.51 -19.19
CA PRO A 83 -21.53 -16.25 -19.91
C PRO A 83 -22.13 -15.16 -19.02
N LEU A 84 -23.06 -15.53 -18.12
CA LEU A 84 -23.69 -14.59 -17.20
C LEU A 84 -22.69 -14.01 -16.20
N LEU A 85 -21.81 -14.85 -15.64
CA LEU A 85 -20.76 -14.39 -14.71
C LEU A 85 -19.73 -13.50 -15.39
N LEU A 86 -19.39 -13.78 -16.65
CA LEU A 86 -18.51 -12.92 -17.46
C LEU A 86 -19.16 -11.56 -17.74
N ILE A 87 -20.46 -11.52 -18.07
CA ILE A 87 -21.20 -10.25 -18.23
C ILE A 87 -21.20 -9.45 -16.92
N ILE A 88 -21.40 -10.12 -15.79
CA ILE A 88 -21.35 -9.49 -14.48
C ILE A 88 -19.96 -8.90 -14.23
N GLN A 89 -18.88 -9.63 -14.51
CA GLN A 89 -17.52 -9.08 -14.42
C GLN A 89 -17.37 -7.79 -15.23
N LEU A 90 -17.85 -7.77 -16.48
CA LEU A 90 -17.80 -6.57 -17.33
C LEU A 90 -18.55 -5.37 -16.73
N VAL A 91 -19.69 -5.61 -16.08
CA VAL A 91 -20.44 -4.56 -15.37
C VAL A 91 -19.62 -4.01 -14.19
N PHE A 92 -18.99 -4.88 -13.41
CA PHE A 92 -18.14 -4.46 -12.29
C PHE A 92 -16.87 -3.75 -12.75
N ASP A 93 -16.25 -4.18 -13.86
CA ASP A 93 -15.13 -3.46 -14.48
C ASP A 93 -15.55 -2.04 -14.87
N GLY A 94 -16.71 -1.88 -15.52
CA GLY A 94 -17.26 -0.57 -15.86
C GLY A 94 -17.52 0.31 -14.63
N ALA A 95 -18.03 -0.28 -13.55
CA ALA A 95 -18.24 0.43 -12.28
C ALA A 95 -16.91 0.87 -11.64
N ASN A 96 -15.88 0.02 -11.64
CA ASN A 96 -14.55 0.36 -11.15
C ASN A 96 -13.92 1.50 -11.96
N ILE A 97 -14.06 1.50 -13.28
CA ILE A 97 -13.59 2.59 -14.15
C ILE A 97 -14.34 3.91 -13.83
N ALA A 98 -15.64 3.85 -13.58
CA ALA A 98 -16.41 5.04 -13.19
C ALA A 98 -15.92 5.60 -11.83
N LEU A 99 -15.59 4.72 -10.89
CA LEU A 99 -15.04 5.11 -9.58
C LEU A 99 -13.62 5.69 -9.69
N ASP A 100 -12.77 5.15 -10.56
CA ASP A 100 -11.42 5.70 -10.84
C ASP A 100 -11.51 7.18 -11.24
N ASN A 101 -12.50 7.53 -12.06
CA ASN A 101 -12.73 8.90 -12.54
C ASN A 101 -13.37 9.83 -11.49
N ALA A 102 -14.02 9.28 -10.46
CA ALA A 102 -14.71 10.06 -9.44
C ALA A 102 -13.77 10.56 -8.31
N GLY A 103 -12.53 10.06 -8.26
CA GLY A 103 -11.48 10.51 -7.35
C GLY A 103 -10.97 9.41 -6.42
N VAL A 104 -9.75 9.60 -5.91
CA VAL A 104 -8.98 8.57 -5.18
C VAL A 104 -9.73 8.00 -3.97
N LYS A 105 -10.37 8.86 -3.17
CA LYS A 105 -11.06 8.41 -1.95
C LYS A 105 -12.30 7.57 -2.25
N LEU A 106 -13.13 8.03 -3.19
CA LEU A 106 -14.34 7.31 -3.58
C LEU A 106 -13.99 5.99 -4.26
N ASN A 107 -12.92 5.97 -5.05
CA ASN A 107 -12.38 4.77 -5.65
C ASN A 107 -12.01 3.72 -4.58
N PHE A 108 -11.18 4.08 -3.60
CA PHE A 108 -10.68 3.11 -2.61
C PHE A 108 -11.80 2.46 -1.78
N ILE A 109 -12.78 3.27 -1.35
CA ILE A 109 -13.93 2.79 -0.58
C ILE A 109 -14.89 2.02 -1.51
N GLY A 110 -15.22 2.62 -2.66
CA GLY A 110 -16.21 2.10 -3.60
C GLY A 110 -15.82 0.74 -4.18
N THR A 111 -14.55 0.56 -4.58
CA THR A 111 -14.02 -0.71 -5.08
C THR A 111 -14.06 -1.81 -4.02
N GLY A 112 -13.82 -1.47 -2.75
CA GLY A 112 -13.97 -2.39 -1.63
C GLY A 112 -15.41 -2.88 -1.48
N VAL A 113 -16.37 -1.96 -1.48
CA VAL A 113 -17.81 -2.31 -1.41
C VAL A 113 -18.24 -3.13 -2.63
N LEU A 114 -17.84 -2.72 -3.83
CA LEU A 114 -18.14 -3.44 -5.08
C LEU A 114 -17.61 -4.88 -5.06
N THR A 115 -16.41 -5.10 -4.54
CA THR A 115 -15.81 -6.45 -4.42
C THR A 115 -16.69 -7.38 -3.58
N VAL A 116 -17.23 -6.88 -2.47
CA VAL A 116 -18.13 -7.68 -1.61
C VAL A 116 -19.48 -7.91 -2.28
N VAL A 117 -20.06 -6.86 -2.88
CA VAL A 117 -21.35 -6.95 -3.60
C VAL A 117 -21.26 -7.94 -4.77
N GLN A 118 -20.14 -7.94 -5.49
CA GLN A 118 -19.89 -8.87 -6.59
C GLN A 118 -19.97 -10.32 -6.12
N TRP A 119 -19.30 -10.66 -5.02
CA TRP A 119 -19.35 -12.00 -4.44
C TRP A 119 -20.75 -12.41 -3.99
N ILE A 120 -21.49 -11.50 -3.34
CA ILE A 120 -22.89 -11.75 -2.94
C ILE A 120 -23.75 -12.04 -4.18
N LEU A 121 -23.59 -11.26 -5.25
CA LEU A 121 -24.35 -11.43 -6.49
C LEU A 121 -24.01 -12.76 -7.17
N ILE A 122 -22.73 -13.09 -7.31
CA ILE A 122 -22.27 -14.38 -7.87
C ILE A 122 -22.87 -15.54 -7.06
N TYR A 123 -22.76 -15.47 -5.74
CA TYR A 123 -23.30 -16.48 -4.85
C TYR A 123 -24.83 -16.64 -5.01
N PHE A 124 -25.55 -15.53 -5.03
CA PHE A 124 -26.99 -15.52 -5.21
C PHE A 124 -27.37 -16.23 -6.51
N ILE A 125 -26.77 -15.85 -7.64
CA ILE A 125 -27.05 -16.41 -8.97
C ILE A 125 -26.82 -17.92 -9.04
N LEU A 126 -25.71 -18.39 -8.48
CA LEU A 126 -25.33 -19.80 -8.54
C LEU A 126 -26.19 -20.70 -7.65
N THR A 127 -26.83 -20.11 -6.64
CA THR A 127 -27.61 -20.86 -5.64
C THR A 127 -29.11 -20.62 -5.73
N ILE A 128 -29.59 -19.93 -6.77
CA ILE A 128 -31.03 -19.71 -7.01
C ILE A 128 -31.76 -21.07 -7.07
N GLY A 129 -32.84 -21.20 -6.29
CA GLY A 129 -33.68 -22.39 -6.27
C GLY A 129 -33.12 -23.57 -5.46
N LYS A 130 -31.89 -23.49 -4.93
CA LYS A 130 -31.22 -24.56 -4.19
C LYS A 130 -31.21 -24.32 -2.68
N GLU A 131 -30.74 -25.29 -1.89
CA GLU A 131 -30.36 -25.03 -0.50
C GLU A 131 -29.16 -24.07 -0.48
N ASN A 132 -29.22 -23.04 0.36
CA ASN A 132 -28.23 -21.97 0.39
C ASN A 132 -28.27 -21.21 1.72
N ILE A 133 -27.35 -20.26 1.88
CA ILE A 133 -27.22 -19.42 3.08
C ILE A 133 -28.52 -18.66 3.37
N PHE A 134 -29.22 -18.17 2.35
CA PHE A 134 -30.44 -17.35 2.52
C PHE A 134 -31.62 -18.14 3.11
N LYS A 135 -31.63 -19.47 2.97
CA LYS A 135 -32.65 -20.34 3.56
C LYS A 135 -32.38 -20.72 5.01
N ASN A 136 -31.14 -20.55 5.49
CA ASN A 136 -30.77 -20.82 6.88
C ASN A 136 -30.58 -19.50 7.64
N ARG A 137 -31.50 -19.19 8.57
CA ARG A 137 -31.50 -17.92 9.33
C ARG A 137 -30.20 -17.67 10.09
N GLU A 138 -29.65 -18.69 10.74
CA GLU A 138 -28.40 -18.57 11.49
C GLU A 138 -27.23 -18.31 10.55
N ALA A 139 -27.17 -19.02 9.43
CA ALA A 139 -26.13 -18.82 8.43
C ALA A 139 -26.21 -17.45 7.78
N LEU A 140 -27.42 -16.98 7.45
CA LEU A 140 -27.66 -15.66 6.88
C LEU A 140 -27.22 -14.54 7.82
N LEU A 141 -27.65 -14.59 9.09
CA LEU A 141 -27.28 -13.59 10.09
C LEU A 141 -25.77 -13.56 10.32
N THR A 142 -25.15 -14.73 10.48
CA THR A 142 -23.70 -14.84 10.67
C THR A 142 -22.94 -14.26 9.48
N THR A 143 -23.36 -14.60 8.26
CA THR A 143 -22.75 -14.08 7.02
C THR A 143 -22.90 -12.57 6.92
N ALA A 144 -24.11 -12.04 7.15
CA ALA A 144 -24.38 -10.60 7.09
C ALA A 144 -23.56 -9.79 8.09
N VAL A 145 -23.49 -10.24 9.36
CA VAL A 145 -22.69 -9.58 10.40
C VAL A 145 -21.20 -9.64 10.04
N SER A 146 -20.71 -10.79 9.57
CA SER A 146 -19.31 -10.96 9.21
C SER A 146 -18.92 -10.07 8.02
N LEU A 147 -19.77 -9.98 6.99
CA LEU A 147 -19.55 -9.09 5.85
C LEU A 147 -19.56 -7.61 6.27
N ALA A 148 -20.45 -7.20 7.17
CA ALA A 148 -20.48 -5.84 7.70
C ALA A 148 -19.17 -5.49 8.45
N ILE A 149 -18.66 -6.43 9.26
CA ILE A 149 -17.38 -6.27 9.96
C ILE A 149 -16.22 -6.17 8.97
N ILE A 150 -16.19 -7.05 7.96
CA ILE A 150 -15.14 -7.07 6.93
C ILE A 150 -15.11 -5.75 6.14
N ILE A 151 -16.28 -5.24 5.74
CA ILE A 151 -16.40 -3.93 5.07
C ILE A 151 -15.94 -2.81 6.01
N GLY A 152 -16.40 -2.80 7.27
CA GLY A 152 -16.02 -1.80 8.25
C GLY A 152 -14.50 -1.75 8.49
N LEU A 153 -13.85 -2.91 8.59
CA LEU A 153 -12.39 -3.01 8.67
C LEU A 153 -11.71 -2.52 7.39
N SER A 154 -12.24 -2.85 6.22
CA SER A 154 -11.69 -2.37 4.94
C SER A 154 -11.72 -0.85 4.85
N VAL A 155 -12.85 -0.23 5.21
CA VAL A 155 -13.01 1.23 5.27
C VAL A 155 -12.10 1.86 6.32
N PHE A 156 -11.91 1.21 7.47
CA PHE A 156 -10.95 1.67 8.48
C PHE A 156 -9.53 1.74 7.91
N PHE A 157 -9.08 0.72 7.16
CA PHE A 157 -7.79 0.75 6.49
C PHE A 157 -7.69 1.86 5.43
N ASP A 158 -8.78 2.19 4.75
CA ASP A 158 -8.81 3.32 3.81
C ASP A 158 -8.51 4.65 4.53
N PHE A 159 -9.11 4.89 5.69
CA PHE A 159 -8.79 6.08 6.48
C PHE A 159 -7.34 6.14 6.94
N VAL A 160 -6.72 4.99 7.27
CA VAL A 160 -5.29 4.93 7.60
C VAL A 160 -4.45 5.35 6.41
N ILE A 161 -4.75 4.86 5.21
CA ILE A 161 -4.03 5.23 3.97
C ILE A 161 -4.28 6.71 3.63
N PHE A 162 -5.51 7.21 3.78
CA PHE A 162 -5.84 8.61 3.49
C PHE A 162 -5.12 9.59 4.41
N LYS A 163 -4.86 9.24 5.68
CA LYS A 163 -4.14 10.14 6.59
C LYS A 163 -2.76 10.53 6.06
N GLU A 164 -2.00 9.57 5.54
CA GLU A 164 -0.68 9.83 4.96
C GLU A 164 -0.79 10.57 3.63
N TYR A 165 -1.73 10.16 2.77
CA TYR A 165 -1.94 10.76 1.45
C TYR A 165 -2.45 12.21 1.53
N ASP A 166 -3.43 12.50 2.39
CA ASP A 166 -3.97 13.84 2.60
C ASP A 166 -2.91 14.76 3.21
N GLY A 167 -2.12 14.26 4.17
CA GLY A 167 -0.99 15.02 4.73
C GLY A 167 0.04 15.39 3.66
N ALA A 168 0.30 14.50 2.69
CA ALA A 168 1.17 14.81 1.57
C ALA A 168 0.53 15.79 0.57
N LEU A 169 -0.77 15.67 0.30
CA LEU A 169 -1.50 16.58 -0.59
C LEU A 169 -1.53 18.02 -0.07
N MET A 170 -1.58 18.20 1.25
CA MET A 170 -1.50 19.51 1.88
C MET A 170 -0.11 20.12 1.68
N LYS A 171 0.95 19.31 1.76
CA LYS A 171 2.35 19.77 1.73
C LYS A 171 2.91 20.02 0.33
N TYR A 172 2.54 19.19 -0.63
CA TYR A 172 3.25 19.09 -1.90
C TYR A 172 2.35 19.35 -3.11
N GLU A 173 2.94 19.91 -4.17
CA GLU A 173 2.30 20.07 -5.47
C GLU A 173 2.20 18.75 -6.24
N PRO A 174 1.24 18.61 -7.18
CA PRO A 174 1.02 17.38 -7.97
C PRO A 174 2.26 16.87 -8.71
N GLN A 175 3.19 17.76 -9.05
CA GLN A 175 4.42 17.42 -9.77
C GLN A 175 5.49 16.81 -8.86
N SER A 176 5.38 16.98 -7.54
CA SER A 176 6.32 16.49 -6.54
C SER A 176 6.55 14.98 -6.65
N GLN A 177 7.82 14.57 -6.63
CA GLN A 177 8.18 13.16 -6.60
C GLN A 177 7.75 12.50 -5.28
N ILE A 178 7.74 13.23 -4.17
CA ILE A 178 7.31 12.73 -2.86
C ILE A 178 5.83 12.37 -2.90
N LEU A 179 4.99 13.29 -3.39
CA LEU A 179 3.55 13.05 -3.50
C LEU A 179 3.23 11.89 -4.46
N LYS A 180 3.96 11.81 -5.59
CA LYS A 180 3.83 10.68 -6.53
C LYS A 180 4.19 9.36 -5.86
N ALA A 181 5.29 9.28 -5.12
CA ALA A 181 5.69 8.07 -4.41
C ALA A 181 4.67 7.64 -3.34
N ILE A 182 4.18 8.59 -2.53
CA ILE A 182 3.15 8.33 -1.51
C ILE A 182 1.85 7.84 -2.18
N LYS A 183 1.44 8.47 -3.29
CA LYS A 183 0.26 8.03 -4.06
C LYS A 183 0.44 6.61 -4.61
N THR A 184 1.59 6.30 -5.20
CA THR A 184 1.91 4.97 -5.73
C THR A 184 1.88 3.92 -4.63
N ASN A 185 2.50 4.19 -3.48
CA ASN A 185 2.47 3.30 -2.33
C ASN A 185 1.04 3.09 -1.80
N ALA A 186 0.24 4.16 -1.70
CA ALA A 186 -1.16 4.09 -1.29
C ALA A 186 -2.00 3.20 -2.23
N GLN A 187 -1.80 3.33 -3.54
CA GLN A 187 -2.44 2.47 -4.55
C GLN A 187 -2.04 1.01 -4.39
N PHE A 188 -0.75 0.73 -4.16
CA PHE A 188 -0.27 -0.63 -3.93
C PHE A 188 -0.83 -1.27 -2.66
N PHE A 189 -0.88 -0.51 -1.56
CA PHE A 189 -1.51 -0.96 -0.32
C PHE A 189 -3.00 -1.22 -0.52
N ASN A 190 -3.70 -0.38 -1.28
CA ASN A 190 -5.10 -0.61 -1.63
C ASN A 190 -5.28 -1.90 -2.45
N SER A 191 -4.39 -2.20 -3.41
CA SER A 191 -4.43 -3.46 -4.15
C SER A 191 -4.23 -4.68 -3.23
N ILE A 192 -3.34 -4.62 -2.24
CA ILE A 192 -3.19 -5.69 -1.23
C ILE A 192 -4.44 -5.81 -0.36
N LYS A 193 -4.98 -4.68 0.12
CA LYS A 193 -6.22 -4.63 0.91
C LYS A 193 -7.37 -5.30 0.15
N LEU A 194 -7.54 -4.97 -1.13
CA LEU A 194 -8.58 -5.54 -1.99
C LEU A 194 -8.36 -7.04 -2.22
N LEU A 195 -7.12 -7.50 -2.43
CA LEU A 195 -6.79 -8.93 -2.52
C LEU A 195 -7.22 -9.69 -1.26
N VAL A 196 -6.93 -9.14 -0.08
CA VAL A 196 -7.31 -9.73 1.21
C VAL A 196 -8.83 -9.72 1.38
N LEU A 197 -9.49 -8.59 1.10
CA LEU A 197 -10.94 -8.43 1.19
C LEU A 197 -11.68 -9.45 0.31
N ASP A 198 -11.27 -9.55 -0.94
CA ASP A 198 -11.81 -10.46 -1.93
C ASP A 198 -11.68 -11.92 -1.48
N SER A 199 -10.50 -12.29 -0.99
CA SER A 199 -10.21 -13.63 -0.51
C SER A 199 -11.01 -13.99 0.74
N ILE A 200 -11.07 -13.10 1.75
CA ILE A 200 -11.82 -13.34 2.99
C ILE A 200 -13.33 -13.42 2.70
N THR A 201 -13.84 -12.59 1.78
CA THR A 201 -15.25 -12.63 1.37
C THR A 201 -15.59 -13.97 0.73
N ALA A 202 -14.75 -14.45 -0.19
CA ALA A 202 -14.92 -15.77 -0.82
C ALA A 202 -14.90 -16.90 0.20
N ILE A 203 -13.91 -16.89 1.10
CA ILE A 203 -13.74 -17.89 2.17
C ILE A 203 -14.98 -17.95 3.07
N LEU A 204 -15.46 -16.79 3.51
CA LEU A 204 -16.67 -16.71 4.33
C LEU A 204 -17.86 -17.35 3.59
N LEU A 205 -18.08 -17.00 2.32
CA LEU A 205 -19.17 -17.59 1.54
C LEU A 205 -19.02 -19.09 1.35
N PHE A 206 -17.81 -19.62 1.11
CA PHE A 206 -17.58 -21.06 1.03
C PHE A 206 -17.90 -21.79 2.34
N VAL A 207 -17.43 -21.25 3.47
CA VAL A 207 -17.67 -21.84 4.80
C VAL A 207 -19.16 -21.84 5.13
N MET A 208 -19.84 -20.72 4.88
CA MET A 208 -21.25 -20.56 5.21
C MET A 208 -22.16 -21.34 4.25
N HIS A 209 -21.81 -21.41 2.97
CA HIS A 209 -22.51 -22.24 1.98
C HIS A 209 -22.39 -23.71 2.35
N SER A 210 -21.18 -24.16 2.66
CA SER A 210 -20.93 -25.52 3.15
C SER A 210 -21.87 -25.81 4.31
N LYS A 211 -21.85 -25.03 5.40
CA LYS A 211 -22.76 -25.24 6.55
C LYS A 211 -24.24 -25.31 6.17
N SER A 212 -24.69 -24.56 5.17
CA SER A 212 -26.10 -24.41 4.81
C SER A 212 -26.66 -25.50 3.90
N VAL A 213 -25.81 -26.24 3.18
CA VAL A 213 -26.25 -27.29 2.25
C VAL A 213 -26.23 -28.66 2.94
N SER A 214 -27.34 -29.40 2.83
CA SER A 214 -27.45 -30.79 3.28
C SER A 214 -26.59 -31.72 2.40
N THR A 215 -25.95 -32.72 3.02
CA THR A 215 -25.09 -33.67 2.30
C THR A 215 -25.93 -34.59 1.43
N THR A 216 -25.95 -34.35 0.12
CA THR A 216 -26.39 -35.34 -0.86
C THR A 216 -25.15 -36.06 -1.40
N ASN A 217 -24.97 -37.29 -0.93
CA ASN A 217 -24.00 -38.30 -1.39
C ASN A 217 -22.55 -38.17 -0.88
N GLU A 218 -22.16 -39.14 -0.06
CA GLU A 218 -20.76 -39.54 0.08
C GLU A 218 -20.30 -40.13 -1.26
N GLU A 219 -19.65 -39.32 -2.11
CA GLU A 219 -18.83 -39.90 -3.17
C GLU A 219 -17.63 -40.59 -2.53
N ASP A 220 -17.39 -41.85 -2.92
CA ASP A 220 -16.23 -42.66 -2.54
C ASP A 220 -14.99 -41.77 -2.42
N GLY A 221 -14.41 -41.76 -1.23
CA GLY A 221 -13.38 -40.82 -0.83
C GLY A 221 -12.19 -40.87 -1.78
N CYS A 222 -11.95 -39.78 -2.51
CA CYS A 222 -10.65 -39.52 -3.11
C CYS A 222 -9.61 -39.58 -1.99
N SER A 223 -8.60 -40.45 -2.10
CA SER A 223 -7.59 -40.60 -1.06
C SER A 223 -6.86 -39.26 -0.83
N PHE A 224 -6.35 -39.06 0.38
CA PHE A 224 -5.57 -37.87 0.71
C PHE A 224 -4.42 -37.63 -0.27
N SER A 225 -3.78 -38.70 -0.76
CA SER A 225 -2.71 -38.61 -1.76
C SER A 225 -3.19 -38.07 -3.10
N VAL A 226 -4.38 -38.45 -3.57
CA VAL A 226 -4.92 -37.94 -4.85
C VAL A 226 -5.34 -36.47 -4.71
N CYS A 227 -5.91 -36.07 -3.57
CA CYS A 227 -6.20 -34.65 -3.30
C CYS A 227 -4.91 -33.80 -3.25
N PHE A 228 -3.88 -34.29 -2.56
CA PHE A 228 -2.59 -33.60 -2.46
C PHE A 228 -1.91 -33.45 -3.83
N THR A 229 -1.83 -34.52 -4.62
CA THR A 229 -1.27 -34.48 -5.97
C THR A 229 -2.02 -33.51 -6.87
N ARG A 230 -3.34 -33.41 -6.73
CA ARG A 230 -4.17 -32.52 -7.53
C ARG A 230 -4.00 -31.04 -7.16
N VAL A 231 -3.90 -30.72 -5.87
CA VAL A 231 -3.51 -29.37 -5.41
C VAL A 231 -2.11 -29.01 -5.90
N PHE A 232 -1.18 -29.96 -5.83
CA PHE A 232 0.19 -29.78 -6.32
C PHE A 232 0.24 -29.48 -7.83
N VAL A 233 -0.56 -30.19 -8.65
CA VAL A 233 -0.70 -29.92 -10.09
C VAL A 233 -1.29 -28.53 -10.35
N LEU A 234 -2.29 -28.10 -9.58
CA LEU A 234 -2.87 -26.76 -9.70
C LEU A 234 -1.86 -25.67 -9.34
N VAL A 235 -1.07 -25.87 -8.28
CA VAL A 235 0.03 -24.96 -7.90
C VAL A 235 1.05 -24.86 -9.03
N ILE A 236 1.50 -26.00 -9.58
CA ILE A 236 2.42 -26.01 -10.73
C ILE A 236 1.80 -25.30 -11.93
N GLY A 237 0.53 -25.57 -12.25
CA GLY A 237 -0.17 -24.92 -13.36
C GLY A 237 -0.25 -23.41 -13.20
N ILE A 238 -0.52 -22.93 -11.98
CA ILE A 238 -0.53 -21.51 -11.64
C ILE A 238 0.88 -20.91 -11.75
N ILE A 239 1.91 -21.61 -11.26
CA ILE A 239 3.31 -21.15 -11.38
C ILE A 239 3.70 -21.06 -12.85
N ILE A 240 3.39 -22.08 -13.66
CA ILE A 240 3.69 -22.08 -15.10
C ILE A 240 2.93 -20.96 -15.80
N ALA A 241 1.63 -20.80 -15.54
CA ALA A 241 0.84 -19.71 -16.12
C ALA A 241 1.34 -18.33 -15.67
N GLY A 242 1.76 -18.22 -14.40
CA GLY A 242 2.34 -17.01 -13.83
C GLY A 242 3.67 -16.66 -14.47
N VAL A 243 4.57 -17.64 -14.63
CA VAL A 243 5.84 -17.49 -15.34
C VAL A 243 5.61 -17.17 -16.81
N LEU A 244 4.70 -17.88 -17.48
CA LEU A 244 4.37 -17.63 -18.89
C LEU A 244 3.87 -16.19 -19.06
N LYS A 245 2.97 -15.74 -18.19
CA LYS A 245 2.49 -14.36 -18.21
C LYS A 245 3.61 -13.38 -17.88
N SER A 246 4.37 -13.57 -16.80
CA SER A 246 5.43 -12.63 -16.40
C SER A 246 6.66 -12.61 -17.31
N HIS A 247 6.87 -13.62 -18.15
CA HIS A 247 8.03 -13.68 -19.06
C HIS A 247 7.67 -13.36 -20.51
N PHE A 248 6.53 -13.81 -21.00
CA PHE A 248 6.12 -13.57 -22.39
C PHE A 248 5.18 -12.37 -22.54
N LEU A 249 4.38 -12.05 -21.52
CA LEU A 249 3.35 -11.00 -21.55
C LEU A 249 3.28 -10.24 -20.21
N PRO A 250 4.37 -9.60 -19.77
CA PRO A 250 4.51 -9.11 -18.40
C PRO A 250 3.61 -7.94 -18.01
N PHE A 251 2.73 -7.47 -18.90
CA PHE A 251 1.87 -6.31 -18.63
C PHE A 251 1.07 -6.47 -17.33
N GLY A 252 1.18 -5.48 -16.46
CA GLY A 252 0.60 -5.47 -15.13
C GLY A 252 1.28 -6.41 -14.12
N ALA A 253 2.18 -7.30 -14.53
CA ALA A 253 2.82 -8.28 -13.65
C ALA A 253 3.98 -7.67 -12.84
N ILE A 254 4.17 -8.18 -11.62
CA ILE A 254 5.38 -7.91 -10.82
C ILE A 254 6.55 -8.65 -11.49
N ILE A 255 7.55 -7.89 -11.92
CA ILE A 255 8.69 -8.41 -12.69
C ILE A 255 10.01 -8.42 -11.91
N GLY A 256 10.05 -7.75 -10.76
CA GLY A 256 11.24 -7.74 -9.93
C GLY A 256 11.16 -6.81 -8.73
N SER A 257 12.16 -6.96 -7.88
CA SER A 257 12.43 -6.07 -6.76
C SER A 257 13.88 -5.60 -6.84
N HIS A 258 14.12 -4.32 -6.58
CA HIS A 258 15.46 -3.83 -6.32
C HIS A 258 15.62 -3.62 -4.82
N THR A 259 16.61 -4.28 -4.24
CA THR A 259 17.07 -4.02 -2.88
C THR A 259 18.47 -3.45 -2.97
N HIS A 260 18.68 -2.28 -2.36
CA HIS A 260 20.00 -1.67 -2.27
C HIS A 260 20.28 -1.32 -0.83
N ASN A 261 21.32 -1.94 -0.27
CA ASN A 261 21.86 -1.58 1.03
C ASN A 261 23.13 -0.78 0.77
N GLY A 262 23.06 0.51 1.07
CA GLY A 262 24.19 1.42 0.96
C GLY A 262 24.67 1.78 2.35
N SER A 263 25.75 1.16 2.81
CA SER A 263 26.52 1.69 3.94
C SER A 263 27.49 2.73 3.37
N ARG A 264 27.35 4.00 3.75
CA ARG A 264 28.45 4.97 3.61
C ARG A 264 29.05 5.14 5.01
N PRO A 265 30.01 4.29 5.41
CA PRO A 265 30.92 4.70 6.47
C PRO A 265 31.63 5.96 5.96
N ASN A 266 31.67 7.02 6.76
CA ASN A 266 32.71 8.03 6.59
C ASN A 266 34.04 7.33 6.89
N GLU A 267 34.61 6.62 5.92
CA GLU A 267 35.86 5.86 6.08
C GLU A 267 37.03 6.78 6.48
N GLU A 268 36.91 8.09 6.22
CA GLU A 268 37.88 9.10 6.64
C GLU A 268 37.62 9.65 8.07
N HIS A 269 36.44 9.44 8.67
CA HIS A 269 36.06 10.00 9.98
C HIS A 269 35.23 9.01 10.83
N LEU A 270 35.88 7.99 11.39
CA LEU A 270 35.29 7.07 12.38
C LEU A 270 34.67 7.79 13.61
N ASP A 271 35.04 9.05 13.82
CA ASP A 271 34.57 9.93 14.88
C ASP A 271 33.29 10.73 14.55
N GLU A 272 32.67 10.55 13.37
CA GLU A 272 31.41 11.23 13.02
C GLU A 272 30.19 10.29 13.00
N PHE A 273 28.98 10.86 12.87
CA PHE A 273 27.74 10.10 12.70
C PHE A 273 27.75 9.39 11.34
N ALA A 274 27.27 8.14 11.31
CA ALA A 274 27.17 7.34 10.09
C ALA A 274 25.71 7.15 9.68
N ARG A 275 25.50 6.88 8.39
CA ARG A 275 24.18 6.51 7.86
C ARG A 275 24.25 5.20 7.09
N GLU A 276 23.24 4.37 7.31
CA GLU A 276 22.98 3.18 6.52
C GLU A 276 21.66 3.33 5.78
N LEU A 277 21.71 3.24 4.46
CA LEU A 277 20.56 3.35 3.57
C LEU A 277 20.05 1.96 3.22
N HIS A 278 18.76 1.75 3.36
CA HIS A 278 18.05 0.53 2.99
C HIS A 278 16.90 0.90 2.06
N ASP A 279 17.12 0.65 0.77
CA ASP A 279 16.15 0.90 -0.27
C ASP A 279 15.50 -0.40 -0.73
N PHE A 280 14.18 -0.39 -0.81
CA PHE A 280 13.41 -1.47 -1.39
C PHE A 280 12.37 -0.92 -2.36
N THR A 281 12.44 -1.35 -3.62
CA THR A 281 11.49 -0.97 -4.66
C THR A 281 10.96 -2.21 -5.37
N LEU A 282 9.64 -2.29 -5.53
CA LEU A 282 8.95 -3.28 -6.37
C LEU A 282 8.56 -2.68 -7.70
N TYR A 283 8.70 -3.47 -8.76
CA TYR A 283 8.41 -3.05 -10.14
C TYR A 283 7.33 -3.92 -10.77
N ARG A 284 6.39 -3.25 -11.46
CA ARG A 284 5.50 -3.87 -12.44
C ARG A 284 5.92 -3.47 -13.86
N PHE A 285 5.58 -4.29 -14.84
CA PHE A 285 5.81 -3.95 -16.24
C PHE A 285 4.56 -3.30 -16.85
N ARG A 286 4.72 -2.12 -17.43
CA ARG A 286 3.66 -1.34 -18.12
C ARG A 286 4.24 -0.74 -19.41
N GLY A 287 4.65 -1.63 -20.31
CA GLY A 287 5.55 -1.30 -21.44
C GLY A 287 7.02 -1.11 -21.05
N GLU A 288 7.27 -0.60 -19.85
CA GLU A 288 8.59 -0.49 -19.21
C GLU A 288 8.54 -0.86 -17.72
N GLN A 289 9.70 -1.01 -17.08
CA GLN A 289 9.79 -1.28 -15.64
C GLN A 289 9.34 -0.04 -14.86
N THR A 290 8.16 -0.11 -14.24
CA THR A 290 7.56 1.00 -13.49
C THR A 290 7.50 0.68 -12.00
N PRO A 291 7.98 1.54 -11.10
CA PRO A 291 7.89 1.30 -9.66
C PRO A 291 6.42 1.32 -9.21
N CYS A 292 5.99 0.26 -8.52
CA CYS A 292 4.65 0.16 -7.95
C CYS A 292 4.65 0.28 -6.43
N TYR A 293 5.80 0.14 -5.78
CA TYR A 293 5.98 0.38 -4.36
C TYR A 293 7.45 0.70 -4.07
N SER A 294 7.71 1.72 -3.26
CA SER A 294 9.06 2.08 -2.83
C SER A 294 9.08 2.40 -1.35
N LYS A 295 10.07 1.88 -0.64
CA LYS A 295 10.33 2.20 0.76
C LYS A 295 11.82 2.45 0.94
N HIS A 296 12.12 3.59 1.53
CA HIS A 296 13.48 4.00 1.86
C HIS A 296 13.58 4.11 3.37
N THR A 297 14.59 3.47 3.96
CA THR A 297 14.87 3.54 5.39
C THR A 297 16.30 4.00 5.58
N VAL A 298 16.51 4.95 6.49
CA VAL A 298 17.84 5.44 6.84
C VAL A 298 18.07 5.19 8.32
N SER A 299 19.07 4.38 8.65
CA SER A 299 19.51 4.18 10.02
C SER A 299 20.70 5.10 10.30
N LEU A 300 20.52 6.03 11.24
CA LEU A 300 21.58 6.88 11.76
C LEU A 300 22.27 6.14 12.91
N SER A 301 23.59 6.04 12.88
CA SER A 301 24.35 5.24 13.82
C SER A 301 25.65 5.92 14.26
N LYS A 302 26.20 5.44 15.38
CA LYS A 302 27.53 5.80 15.86
C LYS A 302 28.23 4.56 16.41
N GLY A 303 29.47 4.31 15.99
CA GLY A 303 30.26 3.17 16.47
C GLY A 303 29.63 1.80 16.23
N GLY A 304 28.74 1.68 15.23
CA GLY A 304 27.99 0.45 14.92
C GLY A 304 26.68 0.27 15.68
N GLY A 305 26.32 1.16 16.63
CA GLY A 305 25.01 1.17 17.28
C GLY A 305 24.02 2.08 16.55
N GLU A 306 22.84 1.55 16.19
CA GLU A 306 21.74 2.35 15.64
C GLU A 306 21.18 3.29 16.71
N LEU A 307 21.05 4.57 16.37
CA LEU A 307 20.51 5.62 17.23
C LEU A 307 19.10 6.04 16.79
N LEU A 308 18.82 6.06 15.49
CA LEU A 308 17.52 6.43 14.94
C LEU A 308 17.31 5.78 13.56
N SER A 309 16.09 5.28 13.30
CA SER A 309 15.69 4.77 11.98
C SER A 309 14.56 5.62 11.39
N LEU A 310 14.84 6.25 10.25
CA LEU A 310 13.94 7.15 9.54
C LEU A 310 13.34 6.46 8.32
N LYS A 311 12.00 6.49 8.18
CA LYS A 311 11.31 6.02 6.98
C LYS A 311 11.01 7.19 6.04
N MET A 312 11.38 7.04 4.78
CA MET A 312 11.24 8.04 3.73
C MET A 312 10.49 7.47 2.52
N PRO A 313 9.58 8.25 1.90
CA PRO A 313 8.84 7.82 0.73
C PRO A 313 9.68 7.86 -0.56
N VAL A 314 10.79 8.59 -0.58
CA VAL A 314 11.72 8.70 -1.71
C VAL A 314 13.17 8.58 -1.24
N LYS A 315 14.04 8.03 -2.11
CA LYS A 315 15.44 7.71 -1.81
C LYS A 315 16.23 8.92 -1.31
N GLU A 316 16.18 10.01 -2.05
CA GLU A 316 16.84 11.28 -1.73
C GLU A 316 16.04 12.36 -2.46
N ASN A 317 15.45 13.34 -1.76
CA ASN A 317 15.00 14.63 -2.32
C ASN A 317 14.31 15.50 -1.26
N LEU A 318 15.08 15.98 -0.29
CA LEU A 318 14.96 17.38 0.11
C LEU A 318 16.30 17.99 -0.28
N TYR A 319 16.38 18.58 -1.47
CA TYR A 319 17.59 19.27 -1.90
C TYR A 319 17.76 20.50 -1.01
N ILE A 320 18.52 20.35 0.06
CA ILE A 320 19.03 21.46 0.86
C ILE A 320 20.44 21.66 0.33
N HIS A 321 20.58 22.73 -0.46
CA HIS A 321 21.85 23.28 -0.93
C HIS A 321 22.77 22.37 -1.75
N ASN A 322 23.63 23.03 -2.51
CA ASN A 322 24.43 22.45 -3.59
C ASN A 322 25.73 21.87 -3.00
N ILE A 323 25.64 20.88 -2.13
CA ILE A 323 26.80 20.23 -1.50
C ILE A 323 26.77 18.74 -1.86
N GLY A 324 27.78 18.29 -2.58
CA GLY A 324 27.87 16.92 -3.09
C GLY A 324 27.86 15.89 -1.96
N ASP A 325 27.27 14.73 -2.24
CA ASP A 325 27.41 13.40 -1.61
C ASP A 325 27.40 13.23 -0.07
N ASN A 326 27.45 14.30 0.72
CA ASN A 326 27.40 14.32 2.18
C ASN A 326 26.11 15.00 2.64
N THR A 327 25.14 14.18 3.05
CA THR A 327 23.79 14.58 3.49
C THR A 327 23.71 15.06 4.93
N PHE A 328 24.86 15.16 5.61
CA PHE A 328 24.95 15.77 6.93
C PHE A 328 25.51 17.18 6.77
N GLU A 329 24.69 18.16 7.10
CA GLU A 329 25.12 19.55 7.19
C GLU A 329 25.68 19.80 8.59
N LYS A 330 26.97 20.12 8.68
CA LYS A 330 27.67 20.37 9.94
C LYS A 330 27.69 21.86 10.25
N PHE A 331 27.38 22.22 11.48
CA PHE A 331 27.46 23.60 11.96
C PHE A 331 27.84 23.62 13.45
N ILE A 332 28.42 24.75 13.88
CA ILE A 332 28.88 24.94 15.25
C ILE A 332 27.88 25.83 15.97
N VAL A 333 27.31 25.31 17.05
CA VAL A 333 26.27 25.97 17.82
C VAL A 333 26.71 26.10 19.27
N LYS A 334 26.93 27.34 19.73
CA LYS A 334 27.41 27.62 21.09
C LYS A 334 28.66 26.80 21.50
N GLY A 335 29.53 26.48 20.53
CA GLY A 335 30.74 25.68 20.74
C GLY A 335 30.54 24.15 20.60
N THR A 336 29.31 23.67 20.42
CA THR A 336 28.99 22.26 20.15
C THR A 336 28.90 21.99 18.65
N SER A 337 29.51 20.90 18.19
CA SER A 337 29.34 20.42 16.81
C SER A 337 27.99 19.71 16.68
N ALA A 338 27.12 20.22 15.82
CA ALA A 338 25.83 19.62 15.48
C ALA A 338 25.76 19.33 13.98
N TYR A 339 24.94 18.35 13.63
CA TYR A 339 24.76 17.85 12.28
C TYR A 339 23.26 17.71 11.97
N ILE A 340 22.82 18.19 10.82
CA ILE A 340 21.45 17.97 10.34
C ILE A 340 21.47 16.95 9.22
N TYR A 341 20.62 15.94 9.35
CA TYR A 341 20.38 14.97 8.29
C TYR A 341 19.09 15.30 7.55
N ASN A 342 19.20 15.83 6.31
CA ASN A 342 18.09 16.12 5.38
C ASN A 342 16.87 16.82 6.01
N SER A 343 17.08 17.66 7.03
CA SER A 343 16.01 18.23 7.86
C SER A 343 14.97 17.18 8.29
N GLN A 344 15.45 16.02 8.73
CA GLN A 344 14.66 14.96 9.38
C GLN A 344 15.17 14.68 10.80
N ALA A 345 16.48 14.88 11.05
CA ALA A 345 17.06 14.64 12.36
C ALA A 345 18.22 15.59 12.67
N ILE A 346 18.40 15.90 13.94
CA ILE A 346 19.52 16.67 14.49
C ILE A 346 20.39 15.71 15.29
N CYS A 347 21.68 15.64 14.94
CA CYS A 347 22.67 14.79 15.61
C CYS A 347 23.74 15.66 16.26
N TYR A 348 24.12 15.38 17.50
CA TYR A 348 25.13 16.17 18.23
C TYR A 348 25.76 15.33 19.34
N TYR A 349 26.83 15.86 19.93
CA TYR A 349 27.47 15.25 21.09
C TYR A 349 27.15 16.06 22.35
N GLU A 350 26.67 15.37 23.38
CA GLU A 350 26.50 15.91 24.73
C GLU A 350 27.76 15.61 25.55
N GLY A 351 28.21 16.60 26.36
CA GLY A 351 29.36 16.49 27.27
C GLY A 351 30.70 16.25 26.57
N GLU A 352 31.52 17.30 26.39
CA GLU A 352 32.89 17.27 25.78
C GLU A 352 33.11 16.34 24.56
N GLY A 353 32.06 15.92 23.84
CA GLY A 353 32.16 15.01 22.69
C GLY A 353 31.89 13.53 22.97
N GLU A 354 31.44 13.14 24.16
CA GLU A 354 31.40 11.72 24.57
C GLU A 354 30.07 11.01 24.26
N ILE A 355 28.92 11.69 24.42
CA ILE A 355 27.61 11.03 24.35
C ILE A 355 26.88 11.42 23.05
N PRO A 356 26.73 10.52 22.07
CA PRO A 356 25.98 10.84 20.85
C PRO A 356 24.49 10.94 21.15
N ARG A 357 23.88 12.02 20.67
CA ARG A 357 22.45 12.30 20.75
C ARG A 357 21.87 12.50 19.36
N VAL A 358 20.64 12.02 19.17
CA VAL A 358 19.88 12.22 17.94
C VAL A 358 18.45 12.63 18.32
N ALA A 359 18.00 13.77 17.81
CA ALA A 359 16.63 14.25 17.93
C ALA A 359 15.92 14.06 16.58
N ASP A 360 14.82 13.30 16.58
CA ASP A 360 13.92 13.18 15.43
C ASP A 360 13.05 14.44 15.33
N LEU A 361 13.10 15.13 14.19
CA LEU A 361 12.32 16.35 13.98
C LEU A 361 10.82 16.09 14.06
N LYS A 362 10.34 14.91 13.64
CA LYS A 362 8.92 14.53 13.73
C LYS A 362 8.43 14.37 15.17
N ALA A 363 9.35 14.17 16.12
CA ALA A 363 9.03 13.99 17.53
C ALA A 363 9.31 15.23 18.39
N LEU A 364 9.75 16.35 17.79
CA LEU A 364 10.15 17.54 18.55
C LEU A 364 9.06 18.12 19.44
N ASN A 365 7.79 18.03 19.04
CA ASN A 365 6.67 18.51 19.84
C ASN A 365 6.58 17.89 21.26
N THR A 366 7.14 16.68 21.45
CA THR A 366 7.20 15.98 22.74
C THR A 366 8.62 15.87 23.29
N TYR A 367 9.61 16.39 22.56
CA TYR A 367 11.01 16.32 22.95
C TYR A 367 11.28 17.23 24.17
N PRO A 368 12.08 16.78 25.14
CA PRO A 368 12.46 17.61 26.28
C PRO A 368 13.25 18.83 25.81
N ARG A 369 13.27 19.88 26.63
CA ARG A 369 14.08 21.06 26.32
C ARG A 369 15.55 20.66 26.18
N ASP A 370 16.14 21.05 25.06
CA ASP A 370 17.54 20.90 24.74
C ASP A 370 18.03 22.16 24.02
N ASP A 371 18.99 22.86 24.61
CA ASP A 371 19.48 24.15 24.12
C ASP A 371 20.29 24.02 22.82
N THR A 372 20.92 22.86 22.56
CA THR A 372 21.59 22.59 21.27
C THR A 372 20.54 22.46 20.17
N VAL A 373 19.49 21.66 20.40
CA VAL A 373 18.38 21.48 19.46
C VAL A 373 17.67 22.81 19.16
N ILE A 374 17.40 23.63 20.18
CA ILE A 374 16.78 24.96 20.01
C ILE A 374 17.62 25.82 19.06
N GLU A 375 18.91 25.94 19.32
CA GLU A 375 19.78 26.80 18.52
C GLU A 375 20.03 26.27 17.11
N VAL A 376 20.05 24.94 16.95
CA VAL A 376 20.04 24.31 15.62
C VAL A 376 18.80 24.75 14.83
N CYS A 377 17.60 24.63 15.41
CA CYS A 377 16.37 25.03 14.72
C CYS A 377 16.37 26.52 14.37
N LYS A 378 16.90 27.37 15.25
CA LYS A 378 17.04 28.82 15.00
C LYS A 378 17.98 29.10 13.84
N GLN A 379 19.08 28.38 13.74
CA GLN A 379 20.05 28.55 12.66
C GLN A 379 19.43 28.18 11.30
N GLU A 380 18.75 27.03 11.21
CA GLU A 380 18.08 26.58 9.98
C GLU A 380 17.02 27.57 9.48
N LEU A 381 16.23 28.14 10.40
CA LEU A 381 15.24 29.17 10.05
C LEU A 381 15.90 30.48 9.59
N ARG A 382 17.06 30.86 10.13
CA ARG A 382 17.84 32.02 9.66
C ARG A 382 18.43 31.78 8.28
N ASP A 383 18.82 30.55 8.00
CA ASP A 383 19.38 30.12 6.72
C ASP A 383 18.29 29.91 5.65
N GLY A 384 17.03 30.19 5.97
CA GLY A 384 15.90 30.15 5.05
C GLY A 384 15.40 28.74 4.74
N ASN A 385 15.74 27.74 5.58
CA ASN A 385 15.22 26.39 5.47
C ASN A 385 13.79 26.31 6.00
N ILE A 386 12.84 26.71 5.17
CA ILE A 386 11.42 26.77 5.56
C ILE A 386 10.81 25.40 5.92
N TYR A 387 11.39 24.29 5.45
CA TYR A 387 10.89 22.95 5.74
C TYR A 387 10.95 22.61 7.23
N ILE A 388 11.97 23.10 7.94
CA ILE A 388 12.11 22.83 9.37
C ILE A 388 11.00 23.48 10.19
N PHE A 389 10.35 24.53 9.67
CA PHE A 389 9.30 25.26 10.37
C PHE A 389 8.14 24.33 10.77
N GLU A 390 7.74 23.36 9.92
CA GLU A 390 6.63 22.44 10.27
C GLU A 390 6.93 21.60 11.52
N TYR A 391 8.21 21.34 11.81
CA TYR A 391 8.64 20.48 12.90
C TYR A 391 9.03 21.25 14.15
N CYS A 392 9.76 22.37 13.97
CA CYS A 392 10.33 23.11 15.09
C CYS A 392 9.42 24.20 15.63
N CYS A 393 8.38 24.64 14.90
CA CYS A 393 7.53 25.76 15.31
C CYS A 393 6.94 25.56 16.71
N ASP A 394 6.27 24.42 16.98
CA ASP A 394 5.69 24.14 18.30
C ASP A 394 6.75 24.00 19.41
N TYR A 395 7.91 23.46 19.06
CA TYR A 395 9.01 23.28 20.01
C TYR A 395 9.65 24.61 20.40
N LEU A 396 9.90 25.49 19.43
CA LEU A 396 10.40 26.84 19.67
C LEU A 396 9.34 27.72 20.33
N LEU A 397 8.05 27.59 19.97
CA LEU A 397 6.99 28.33 20.65
C LEU A 397 6.93 28.00 22.14
N LYS A 398 7.26 26.76 22.52
CA LYS A 398 7.30 26.33 23.92
C LYS A 398 8.55 26.79 24.68
N TYR A 399 9.71 26.90 24.03
CA TYR A 399 11.00 27.06 24.72
C TYR A 399 11.80 28.32 24.33
N ASP A 400 11.45 29.01 23.24
CA ASP A 400 12.05 30.25 22.73
C ASP A 400 11.02 31.04 21.87
N GLU A 401 9.91 31.43 22.51
CA GLU A 401 8.77 32.11 21.88
C GLU A 401 9.18 33.43 21.19
N GLU A 402 10.01 34.23 21.86
CA GLU A 402 10.49 35.53 21.36
C GLU A 402 11.16 35.40 19.99
N PHE A 403 11.88 34.31 19.74
CA PHE A 403 12.52 34.06 18.46
C PHE A 403 11.53 33.66 17.36
N ILE A 404 10.67 32.67 17.63
CA ILE A 404 9.81 32.07 16.59
C ILE A 404 8.64 32.96 16.20
N GLN A 405 8.20 33.85 17.10
CA GLN A 405 7.05 34.73 16.89
C GLN A 405 7.17 35.56 15.61
N ALA A 406 8.37 36.11 15.34
CA ALA A 406 8.62 36.90 14.12
C ALA A 406 8.44 36.08 12.83
N TYR A 407 8.74 34.78 12.85
CA TYR A 407 8.52 33.89 11.71
C TYR A 407 7.04 33.51 11.57
N ILE A 408 6.36 33.26 12.69
CA ILE A 408 4.92 32.97 12.71
C ILE A 408 4.12 34.12 12.09
N GLU A 409 4.37 35.35 12.53
CA GLU A 409 3.69 36.54 12.00
C GLU A 409 3.96 36.72 10.50
N ARG A 410 5.24 36.65 10.10
CA ARG A 410 5.65 36.82 8.70
C ARG A 410 5.03 35.77 7.78
N TYR A 411 5.13 34.49 8.15
CA TYR A 411 4.57 33.40 7.34
C TYR A 411 3.05 33.38 7.33
N ALA A 412 2.38 33.84 8.40
CA ALA A 412 0.92 33.93 8.42
C ALA A 412 0.39 34.98 7.43
N GLU A 413 1.17 36.02 7.15
CA GLU A 413 0.88 37.02 6.11
C GLU A 413 1.25 36.53 4.70
N GLY A 414 1.92 35.38 4.59
CA GLY A 414 2.47 34.87 3.33
C GLY A 414 3.71 35.64 2.87
N ASP A 415 4.38 36.35 3.78
CA ASP A 415 5.63 37.06 3.50
C ASP A 415 6.81 36.05 3.57
N PHE A 416 7.30 35.66 2.40
CA PHE A 416 8.42 34.75 2.25
C PHE A 416 9.59 35.48 1.59
N SER A 417 10.80 35.24 2.09
CA SER A 417 12.02 35.71 1.45
C SER A 417 12.24 35.01 0.11
N ALA A 418 12.98 35.65 -0.79
CA ALA A 418 13.32 35.07 -2.09
C ALA A 418 14.07 33.72 -1.99
N LEU A 419 14.76 33.47 -0.88
CA LEU A 419 15.44 32.18 -0.64
C LEU A 419 14.42 31.07 -0.34
N GLU A 420 13.45 31.36 0.52
CA GLU A 420 12.38 30.44 0.91
C GLU A 420 11.46 30.12 -0.27
N GLU A 421 11.08 31.13 -1.07
CA GLU A 421 10.28 30.93 -2.29
C GLU A 421 10.97 30.02 -3.30
N ARG A 422 12.27 30.25 -3.54
CA ARG A 422 13.07 29.40 -4.43
C ARG A 422 13.15 27.97 -3.91
N TRP A 423 13.30 27.80 -2.60
CA TRP A 423 13.34 26.49 -1.97
C TRP A 423 12.01 25.75 -2.16
N MET A 424 10.88 26.41 -1.88
CA MET A 424 9.54 25.84 -2.03
C MET A 424 9.27 25.45 -3.49
N ALA A 425 9.56 26.36 -4.43
CA ALA A 425 9.37 26.11 -5.86
C ALA A 425 10.21 24.92 -6.37
N ARG A 426 11.47 24.80 -5.92
CA ARG A 426 12.35 23.69 -6.30
C ARG A 426 11.88 22.35 -5.74
N ASN A 427 11.33 22.33 -4.53
CA ASN A 427 10.90 21.12 -3.84
C ASN A 427 9.40 20.81 -4.02
N TYR A 428 8.69 21.59 -4.83
CA TYR A 428 7.25 21.46 -5.03
C TYR A 428 6.48 21.50 -3.68
N TYR A 429 6.92 22.34 -2.77
CA TYR A 429 6.34 22.51 -1.43
C TYR A 429 5.40 23.71 -1.44
N LYS A 430 4.21 23.57 -0.85
CA LYS A 430 3.16 24.59 -0.91
C LYS A 430 3.38 25.67 0.13
N SER A 431 3.30 26.93 -0.29
CA SER A 431 3.38 28.08 0.62
C SER A 431 2.12 28.19 1.48
N GLU A 432 0.96 27.77 0.98
CA GLU A 432 -0.30 27.75 1.71
C GLU A 432 -0.20 26.86 2.95
N PHE A 433 0.51 25.74 2.85
CA PHE A 433 0.72 24.83 3.98
C PHE A 433 1.47 25.51 5.12
N VAL A 434 2.56 26.23 4.81
CA VAL A 434 3.34 26.97 5.80
C VAL A 434 2.51 28.10 6.41
N THR A 435 1.77 28.81 5.56
CA THR A 435 0.87 29.90 5.96
C THR A 435 -0.20 29.40 6.94
N ASP A 436 -0.81 28.25 6.65
CA ASP A 436 -1.86 27.65 7.49
C ASP A 436 -1.30 27.17 8.83
N ILE A 437 -0.09 26.59 8.86
CA ILE A 437 0.61 26.28 10.12
C ILE A 437 0.79 27.56 10.93
N ALA A 438 1.36 28.60 10.33
CA ALA A 438 1.64 29.85 11.03
C ALA A 438 0.37 30.52 11.57
N LYS A 439 -0.68 30.64 10.76
CA LYS A 439 -1.99 31.17 11.18
C LYS A 439 -2.59 30.39 12.34
N SER A 440 -2.41 29.08 12.39
CA SER A 440 -2.92 28.26 13.50
C SER A 440 -2.24 28.55 14.85
N LYS A 441 -1.11 29.27 14.84
CA LYS A 441 -0.35 29.66 16.05
C LYS A 441 -0.58 31.10 16.48
N LEU A 442 -1.22 31.92 15.65
CA LEU A 442 -1.70 33.24 16.02
C LEU A 442 -2.99 33.08 16.85
N VAL A 443 -2.86 32.97 18.17
CA VAL A 443 -3.98 32.91 19.11
C VAL A 443 -4.00 34.15 19.98
#